data_AF-A0A1L9RAD7-F1
#
_entry.id   AF-A0A1L9RAD7-F1
#
_cell.length_a   1.000
_cell.length_b   1.000
_cell.length_c   1.000
_cell.angle_alpha   90.00
_cell.angle_beta   90.00
_cell.angle_gamma   90.00
#
_symmetry.space_group_name_H-M   'P 1'
#
loop_
_entity.id
_entity.type
_entity.pdbx_description
1 polymer ?
#
loop_
_entity_poly.entity_id
_entity_poly.type
_entity_poly.pdbx_seq_one_letter_code
_entity_poly.pdbx_strand_id
1 'polypeptide(L)'
;MATHLNDSLLWLCLGVSLFFAVRGIATDLRRVRDLTEIKHVEKEDKMISEGTEDGSQTFDCNKEETFKLIPLFPALKLDTLLKLSQSTSYDLRAAALRIISERSTKGSTRDLLLQDLASKHQGRRSKALSAMHFLVSNRALSRTSVCARLKDLPTYNALVDCLCNFLEEHTEETCDTVSPILPKTRPLGERKALNTINIILPENIPAALEAGIISRWLSKYPFPCAMSETSRRQDVVILMKTWWYDDTVMSSIFGTLSSHPDGAKQLRKHGLMGSVMEENDHDDEDYAGSDVWMVDGEDTAGMSQYSGRRLQERSPEEQALRRRRREAMVLSDGGRPLGNDDIIQLPVQSD
;
A
#
# COMPACT_ATOMS: atom_id res chain seq x y z
N MET A 1 25.72 42.23 33.34
CA MET A 1 24.32 41.94 33.74
C MET A 1 23.40 42.56 32.69
N ALA A 2 22.86 41.76 31.78
CA ALA A 2 21.83 42.10 30.78
C ALA A 2 21.59 40.82 29.94
N THR A 3 20.40 40.36 29.54
CA THR A 3 18.99 40.64 29.85
C THR A 3 18.23 39.41 29.33
N HIS A 4 17.93 38.44 30.20
CA HIS A 4 17.20 37.19 29.86
C HIS A 4 15.68 37.42 29.66
N LEU A 5 15.30 38.63 29.23
CA LEU A 5 13.91 39.14 29.27
C LEU A 5 13.23 39.27 27.89
N ASN A 6 13.90 38.92 26.78
CA ASN A 6 13.33 39.13 25.43
C ASN A 6 12.77 37.87 24.75
N ASP A 7 13.26 36.67 25.05
CA ASP A 7 12.82 35.48 24.30
C ASP A 7 11.41 35.04 24.69
N SER A 8 11.08 35.07 25.98
CA SER A 8 9.73 34.72 26.44
C SER A 8 8.66 35.68 25.91
N LEU A 9 8.98 36.98 25.82
CA LEU A 9 8.08 37.98 25.27
C LEU A 9 7.87 37.79 23.76
N LEU A 10 8.94 37.44 23.03
CA LEU A 10 8.88 37.19 21.60
C LEU A 10 8.05 35.95 21.28
N TRP A 11 8.22 34.86 22.04
CA TRP A 11 7.38 33.66 21.93
C TRP A 11 5.92 33.94 22.28
N LEU A 12 5.65 34.80 23.26
CA LEU A 12 4.29 35.19 23.63
C LEU A 12 3.65 36.06 22.55
N CYS A 13 4.36 37.04 21.99
CA CYS A 13 3.89 37.85 20.86
C CYS A 13 3.65 37.00 19.60
N LEU A 14 4.54 36.05 19.30
CA LEU A 14 4.41 35.14 18.17
C LEU A 14 3.20 34.21 18.36
N GLY A 15 3.04 33.64 19.55
CA GLY A 15 1.88 32.82 19.89
C GLY A 15 0.55 33.57 19.79
N VAL A 16 0.49 34.80 20.30
CA VAL A 16 -0.72 35.64 20.23
C VAL A 16 -1.05 36.01 18.77
N SER A 17 -0.06 36.42 17.98
CA SER A 17 -0.28 36.75 16.57
C SER A 17 -0.76 35.55 15.74
N LEU A 18 -0.19 34.37 15.98
CA LEU A 18 -0.58 33.13 15.32
C LEU A 18 -2.00 32.72 15.73
N PHE A 19 -2.36 32.87 17.00
CA PHE A 19 -3.71 32.58 17.48
C PHE A 19 -4.77 33.45 16.81
N PHE A 20 -4.50 34.75 16.66
CA PHE A 20 -5.41 35.65 15.95
C PHE A 20 -5.46 35.37 14.45
N ALA A 21 -4.34 35.02 13.81
CA ALA A 21 -4.32 34.64 12.40
C ALA A 21 -5.14 33.37 12.13
N VAL A 22 -4.97 32.33 12.96
CA VAL A 22 -5.73 31.07 12.83
C VAL A 22 -7.22 31.30 13.07
N ARG A 23 -7.60 32.10 14.08
CA ARG A 23 -9.02 32.44 14.30
C ARG A 23 -9.60 33.27 13.16
N GLY A 24 -8.84 34.22 12.61
CA GLY A 24 -9.22 35.02 11.45
C GLY A 24 -9.51 34.16 10.23
N ILE A 25 -8.59 33.23 9.91
CA ILE A 25 -8.77 32.28 8.81
C ILE A 25 -9.98 31.36 9.07
N ALA A 26 -10.16 30.88 10.30
CA ALA A 26 -11.31 30.03 10.64
C ALA A 26 -12.67 30.76 10.56
N THR A 27 -12.70 32.07 10.84
CA THR A 27 -13.90 32.89 10.65
C THR A 27 -14.16 33.18 9.17
N ASP A 28 -13.12 33.41 8.38
CA ASP A 28 -13.26 33.69 6.95
C ASP A 28 -13.66 32.44 6.16
N LEU A 29 -13.11 31.27 6.52
CA LEU A 29 -13.54 29.99 5.96
C LEU A 29 -15.00 29.66 6.30
N ARG A 30 -15.46 30.00 7.52
CA ARG A 30 -16.88 29.88 7.87
C ARG A 30 -17.75 30.83 7.07
N ARG A 31 -17.28 32.07 6.83
CA ARG A 31 -18.00 33.05 6.01
C ARG A 31 -18.09 32.62 4.54
N VAL A 32 -17.02 32.05 3.97
CA VAL A 32 -17.04 31.48 2.62
C VAL A 32 -17.97 30.27 2.56
N ARG A 33 -17.98 29.40 3.58
CA ARG A 33 -18.93 28.28 3.67
C ARG A 33 -20.37 28.78 3.72
N ASP A 34 -20.69 29.77 4.55
CA ASP A 34 -22.05 30.30 4.67
C ASP A 34 -22.49 31.06 3.39
N LEU A 35 -21.55 31.63 2.63
CA LEU A 35 -21.80 32.24 1.31
C LEU A 35 -21.90 31.20 0.17
N THR A 36 -21.34 30.01 0.35
CA THR A 36 -21.37 28.91 -0.64
C THR A 36 -22.39 27.83 -0.30
N GLU A 37 -23.03 27.92 0.87
CA GLU A 37 -24.15 27.08 1.27
C GLU A 37 -25.41 27.49 0.50
N ILE A 38 -25.66 26.78 -0.61
CA ILE A 38 -26.88 26.88 -1.38
C ILE A 38 -28.03 26.39 -0.50
N LYS A 39 -28.77 27.32 0.12
CA LYS A 39 -30.03 27.02 0.80
C LYS A 39 -30.97 26.33 -0.19
N HIS A 40 -31.23 25.05 0.04
CA HIS A 40 -32.28 24.32 -0.65
C HIS A 40 -33.62 24.89 -0.16
N VAL A 41 -34.25 25.75 -0.96
CA VAL A 41 -35.61 26.24 -0.71
C VAL A 41 -36.55 25.09 -1.03
N GLU A 42 -37.10 24.46 0.00
CA GLU A 42 -38.29 23.63 -0.12
C GLU A 42 -39.42 24.50 -0.69
N LYS A 43 -39.94 24.10 -1.85
CA LYS A 43 -41.22 24.61 -2.34
C LYS A 43 -42.07 23.41 -2.72
N GLU A 44 -42.92 23.02 -1.78
CA GLU A 44 -44.10 22.21 -2.04
C GLU A 44 -45.18 23.04 -2.77
N ASP A 45 -46.21 22.30 -3.21
CA ASP A 45 -47.48 22.71 -3.82
C ASP A 45 -47.50 22.87 -5.35
N LYS A 46 -48.45 22.33 -6.12
CA LYS A 46 -49.56 21.37 -5.93
C LYS A 46 -50.31 21.33 -7.27
N MET A 47 -50.89 20.17 -7.63
CA MET A 47 -52.06 19.98 -8.52
C MET A 47 -51.87 20.36 -10.01
N ILE A 48 -52.31 19.53 -10.96
CA ILE A 48 -53.69 19.42 -11.49
C ILE A 48 -53.74 18.04 -12.21
N SER A 49 -54.57 17.09 -11.77
CA SER A 49 -55.88 16.72 -12.37
C SER A 49 -55.75 16.47 -13.90
N GLU A 50 -56.06 15.30 -14.45
CA GLU A 50 -57.39 14.70 -14.64
C GLU A 50 -57.50 14.32 -16.13
N GLY A 51 -58.05 13.15 -16.43
CA GLY A 51 -58.45 12.72 -17.79
C GLY A 51 -57.28 12.36 -18.72
N THR A 52 -57.33 11.34 -19.57
CA THR A 52 -58.45 10.58 -20.08
C THR A 52 -57.93 9.20 -20.46
N GLU A 53 -58.77 8.23 -20.18
CA GLU A 53 -58.68 6.84 -20.55
C GLU A 53 -58.52 6.69 -22.08
N ASP A 54 -57.90 5.57 -22.49
CA ASP A 54 -58.44 4.64 -23.47
C ASP A 54 -57.37 4.09 -24.42
N GLY A 55 -57.29 2.77 -24.42
CA GLY A 55 -56.38 2.00 -25.26
C GLY A 55 -56.04 0.62 -24.69
N SER A 56 -57.05 -0.02 -24.10
CA SER A 56 -57.13 -1.42 -23.68
C SER A 56 -56.27 -2.40 -24.49
N GLN A 57 -55.54 -3.25 -23.79
CA GLN A 57 -55.86 -4.69 -23.63
C GLN A 57 -54.64 -5.37 -22.98
N THR A 58 -54.59 -5.55 -21.65
CA THR A 58 -55.24 -6.61 -20.84
C THR A 58 -55.03 -8.02 -21.38
N PHE A 59 -54.03 -8.70 -20.81
CA PHE A 59 -54.20 -10.07 -20.31
C PHE A 59 -53.51 -10.19 -18.94
N ASP A 60 -54.33 -9.88 -17.92
CA ASP A 60 -54.45 -10.44 -16.56
C ASP A 60 -53.90 -11.87 -16.36
N CYS A 61 -53.52 -12.36 -15.17
CA CYS A 61 -53.55 -11.84 -13.81
C CYS A 61 -52.73 -12.75 -12.86
N ASN A 62 -52.29 -12.15 -11.74
CA ASN A 62 -51.96 -12.73 -10.41
C ASN A 62 -50.55 -13.35 -10.20
N LYS A 63 -49.77 -13.01 -9.16
CA LYS A 63 -49.95 -12.10 -8.00
C LYS A 63 -48.59 -11.89 -7.29
N GLU A 64 -48.51 -10.76 -6.58
CA GLU A 64 -47.55 -10.33 -5.55
C GLU A 64 -46.39 -9.39 -5.92
N GLU A 65 -46.48 -8.24 -5.27
CA GLU A 65 -45.90 -6.94 -5.58
C GLU A 65 -44.55 -6.76 -4.90
N THR A 66 -43.50 -6.55 -5.69
CA THR A 66 -42.37 -5.73 -5.29
C THR A 66 -42.21 -4.66 -6.36
N PHE A 67 -42.60 -3.45 -6.00
CA PHE A 67 -42.52 -2.25 -6.83
C PHE A 67 -41.05 -2.04 -7.24
N LYS A 68 -40.69 -2.59 -8.41
CA LYS A 68 -39.50 -2.18 -9.17
C LYS A 68 -39.68 -0.70 -9.44
N LEU A 69 -38.95 0.13 -8.70
CA LEU A 69 -38.57 1.47 -9.12
C LEU A 69 -38.04 1.34 -10.54
N ILE A 70 -38.88 1.61 -11.54
CA ILE A 70 -38.42 1.77 -12.92
C ILE A 70 -37.56 3.05 -12.86
N PRO A 71 -36.23 2.94 -12.92
CA PRO A 71 -35.39 4.12 -12.88
C PRO A 71 -35.65 4.80 -14.21
N LEU A 72 -36.16 6.03 -14.23
CA LEU A 72 -36.44 6.79 -15.45
C LEU A 72 -35.15 7.24 -16.21
N PHE A 73 -34.04 6.53 -16.02
CA PHE A 73 -32.73 6.76 -16.65
C PHE A 73 -32.23 5.67 -17.64
N PRO A 74 -32.97 4.65 -18.12
CA PRO A 74 -32.36 3.61 -18.96
C PRO A 74 -32.35 4.01 -20.44
N ALA A 75 -33.02 5.09 -20.84
CA ALA A 75 -33.37 5.33 -22.25
C ALA A 75 -32.46 6.33 -22.99
N LEU A 76 -31.36 6.82 -22.40
CA LEU A 76 -30.37 7.58 -23.17
C LEU A 76 -29.58 6.64 -24.09
N LYS A 77 -29.76 6.83 -25.40
CA LYS A 77 -28.98 6.13 -26.45
C LYS A 77 -27.48 6.37 -26.25
N LEU A 78 -26.66 5.38 -26.60
CA LEU A 78 -25.20 5.46 -26.48
C LEU A 78 -24.64 6.66 -27.26
N ASP A 79 -25.19 6.95 -28.45
CA ASP A 79 -24.79 8.08 -29.29
C ASP A 79 -25.02 9.44 -28.62
N THR A 80 -26.11 9.57 -27.86
CA THR A 80 -26.39 10.80 -27.10
C THR A 80 -25.37 10.97 -25.97
N LEU A 81 -25.06 9.89 -25.25
CA LEU A 81 -24.04 9.93 -24.19
C LEU A 81 -22.65 10.23 -24.76
N LEU A 82 -22.33 9.73 -25.96
CA LEU A 82 -21.09 10.05 -26.66
C LEU A 82 -21.02 11.53 -27.05
N LYS A 83 -22.11 12.12 -27.56
CA LYS A 83 -22.16 13.56 -27.84
C LYS A 83 -22.01 14.40 -26.57
N LEU A 84 -22.63 13.99 -25.46
CA LEU A 84 -22.52 14.69 -24.18
C LEU A 84 -21.12 14.57 -23.57
N SER A 85 -20.43 13.44 -23.73
CA SER A 85 -19.04 13.29 -23.27
C SER A 85 -18.05 14.14 -24.07
N GLN A 86 -18.41 14.56 -25.28
CA GLN A 86 -17.63 15.49 -26.10
C GLN A 86 -18.02 16.96 -25.90
N SER A 87 -19.04 17.24 -25.08
CA SER A 87 -19.50 18.61 -24.83
C SER A 87 -18.43 19.45 -24.11
N THR A 88 -18.45 20.77 -24.34
CA THR A 88 -17.53 21.73 -23.69
C THR A 88 -17.83 21.94 -22.22
N SER A 89 -19.08 21.70 -21.79
CA SER A 89 -19.49 21.77 -20.39
C SER A 89 -18.89 20.60 -19.60
N TYR A 90 -18.15 20.95 -18.54
CA TYR A 90 -17.52 19.96 -17.66
C TYR A 90 -18.57 19.07 -16.97
N ASP A 91 -19.67 19.64 -16.50
CA ASP A 91 -20.69 18.90 -15.75
C ASP A 91 -21.44 17.92 -16.63
N LEU A 92 -21.79 18.33 -17.86
CA LEU A 92 -22.43 17.43 -18.84
C LEU A 92 -21.49 16.29 -19.23
N ARG A 93 -20.21 16.60 -19.46
CA ARG A 93 -19.18 15.61 -19.75
C ARG A 93 -19.01 14.63 -18.60
N ALA A 94 -18.86 15.12 -17.38
CA ALA A 94 -18.68 14.29 -16.18
C ALA A 94 -19.91 13.41 -15.91
N ALA A 95 -21.12 13.96 -16.05
CA ALA A 95 -22.36 13.19 -15.91
C ALA A 95 -22.47 12.09 -16.96
N ALA A 96 -22.19 12.40 -18.23
CA ALA A 96 -22.22 11.40 -19.32
C ALA A 96 -21.21 10.28 -19.09
N LEU A 97 -19.96 10.62 -18.73
CA LEU A 97 -18.93 9.63 -18.41
C LEU A 97 -19.32 8.75 -17.23
N ARG A 98 -19.90 9.33 -16.17
CA ARG A 98 -20.38 8.57 -15.01
C ARG A 98 -21.48 7.58 -15.41
N ILE A 99 -22.44 7.99 -16.22
CA ILE A 99 -23.51 7.11 -16.71
C ILE A 99 -22.94 5.97 -17.57
N ILE A 100 -22.02 6.28 -18.50
CA ILE A 100 -21.37 5.28 -19.35
C ILE A 100 -20.62 4.27 -18.49
N SER A 101 -19.79 4.74 -17.55
CA SER A 101 -18.99 3.89 -16.66
C SER A 101 -19.84 3.05 -15.71
N GLU A 102 -20.96 3.58 -15.24
CA GLU A 102 -21.91 2.83 -14.42
C GLU A 102 -22.59 1.71 -15.21
N ARG A 103 -22.94 1.97 -16.47
CA ARG A 103 -23.51 0.95 -17.36
C ARG A 103 -22.48 -0.10 -17.76
N SER A 104 -21.23 0.29 -18.04
CA SER A 104 -20.17 -0.64 -18.46
C SER A 104 -19.70 -1.58 -17.36
N THR A 105 -19.90 -1.21 -16.10
CA THR A 105 -19.51 -2.02 -14.93
C THR A 105 -20.67 -2.84 -14.34
N LYS A 106 -21.80 -2.94 -15.04
CA LYS A 106 -22.97 -3.74 -14.65
C LYS A 106 -23.22 -4.86 -15.66
N GLY A 107 -23.60 -6.03 -15.13
CA GLY A 107 -24.01 -7.19 -15.93
C GLY A 107 -22.93 -7.70 -16.89
N SER A 108 -23.36 -8.28 -18.01
CA SER A 108 -22.51 -8.96 -18.99
C SER A 108 -21.46 -8.06 -19.66
N THR A 109 -21.67 -6.75 -19.73
CA THR A 109 -20.69 -5.81 -20.31
C THR A 109 -19.38 -5.82 -19.54
N ARG A 110 -19.47 -5.96 -18.21
CA ARG A 110 -18.30 -6.07 -17.35
C ARG A 110 -17.55 -7.36 -17.64
N ASP A 111 -18.28 -8.47 -17.77
CA ASP A 111 -17.68 -9.79 -18.02
C ASP A 111 -16.96 -9.81 -19.39
N LEU A 112 -17.55 -9.18 -20.41
CA LEU A 112 -16.92 -8.99 -21.72
C LEU A 112 -15.65 -8.13 -21.62
N LEU A 113 -15.67 -7.05 -20.84
CA LEU A 113 -14.47 -6.22 -20.62
C LEU A 113 -13.34 -7.03 -19.97
N LEU A 114 -13.65 -7.85 -18.97
CA LEU A 114 -12.66 -8.72 -18.31
C LEU A 114 -12.16 -9.81 -19.24
N GLN A 115 -13.04 -10.39 -20.08
CA GLN A 115 -12.67 -11.37 -21.09
C GLN A 115 -11.73 -10.77 -22.16
N ASP A 116 -12.03 -9.57 -22.64
CA ASP A 116 -11.18 -8.87 -23.60
C ASP A 116 -9.84 -8.46 -22.98
N LEU A 117 -9.81 -8.17 -21.68
CA LEU A 117 -8.59 -7.88 -20.93
C LEU A 117 -7.68 -9.11 -20.81
N ALA A 118 -8.26 -10.29 -20.56
CA ALA A 118 -7.54 -11.56 -20.50
C ALA A 118 -7.18 -12.12 -21.89
N SER A 119 -7.63 -11.47 -22.98
CA SER A 119 -7.44 -11.96 -24.34
C SER A 119 -5.98 -11.95 -24.78
N LYS A 120 -5.57 -12.96 -25.55
CA LYS A 120 -4.27 -13.00 -26.23
C LYS A 120 -4.16 -12.00 -27.39
N HIS A 121 -5.29 -11.52 -27.91
CA HIS A 121 -5.29 -10.56 -29.01
C HIS A 121 -4.88 -9.16 -28.53
N GLN A 122 -3.67 -8.74 -28.88
CA GLN A 122 -3.07 -7.46 -28.46
C GLN A 122 -4.00 -6.25 -28.68
N GLY A 123 -4.69 -6.18 -29.84
CA GLY A 123 -5.61 -5.08 -30.16
C GLY A 123 -6.85 -5.02 -29.26
N ARG A 124 -7.46 -6.16 -28.91
CA ARG A 124 -8.61 -6.20 -27.99
C ARG A 124 -8.16 -5.90 -26.57
N ARG A 125 -7.08 -6.56 -26.13
CA ARG A 125 -6.46 -6.35 -24.81
C ARG A 125 -6.08 -4.89 -24.57
N SER A 126 -5.46 -4.23 -25.55
CA SER A 126 -5.05 -2.82 -25.45
C SER A 126 -6.25 -1.85 -25.31
N LYS A 127 -7.35 -2.12 -26.03
CA LYS A 127 -8.59 -1.34 -25.91
C LYS A 127 -9.26 -1.57 -24.56
N ALA A 128 -9.39 -2.84 -24.13
CA ALA A 128 -9.94 -3.21 -22.84
C ALA A 128 -9.11 -2.62 -21.68
N LEU A 129 -7.78 -2.69 -21.77
CA LEU A 129 -6.87 -2.10 -20.78
C LEU A 129 -6.98 -0.58 -20.73
N SER A 130 -7.16 0.08 -21.88
CA SER A 130 -7.39 1.54 -21.90
C SER A 130 -8.71 1.93 -21.26
N ALA A 131 -9.77 1.15 -21.50
CA ALA A 131 -11.06 1.34 -20.84
C ALA A 131 -10.97 1.07 -19.33
N MET A 132 -10.33 -0.04 -18.93
CA MET A 132 -10.14 -0.42 -17.54
C MET A 132 -9.34 0.63 -16.77
N HIS A 133 -8.20 1.08 -17.32
CA HIS A 133 -7.40 2.16 -16.74
C HIS A 133 -8.24 3.43 -16.57
N PHE A 134 -9.02 3.83 -17.58
CA PHE A 134 -9.92 4.99 -17.48
C PHE A 134 -10.94 4.85 -16.35
N LEU A 135 -11.53 3.66 -16.18
CA LEU A 135 -12.54 3.41 -15.15
C LEU A 135 -11.98 3.56 -13.73
N VAL A 136 -10.71 3.23 -13.52
CA VAL A 136 -10.06 3.30 -12.19
C VAL A 136 -9.28 4.59 -11.95
N SER A 137 -8.73 5.22 -13.00
CA SER A 137 -7.87 6.41 -12.88
C SER A 137 -8.65 7.72 -12.90
N ASN A 138 -9.89 7.73 -13.42
CA ASN A 138 -10.63 8.97 -13.57
C ASN A 138 -11.19 9.47 -12.23
N ARG A 139 -10.78 10.67 -11.83
CA ARG A 139 -11.21 11.32 -10.59
C ARG A 139 -12.73 11.54 -10.49
N ALA A 140 -13.42 11.69 -11.61
CA ALA A 140 -14.89 11.79 -11.63
C ALA A 140 -15.57 10.47 -11.22
N LEU A 141 -14.86 9.34 -11.32
CA LEU A 141 -15.37 8.00 -11.05
C LEU A 141 -14.88 7.43 -9.70
N SER A 142 -13.81 7.98 -9.12
CA SER A 142 -13.16 7.43 -7.92
C SER A 142 -14.08 7.35 -6.69
N ARG A 143 -15.05 8.27 -6.57
CA ARG A 143 -16.04 8.29 -5.47
C ARG A 143 -17.33 7.52 -5.78
N THR A 144 -17.38 6.82 -6.91
CA THR A 144 -18.60 6.14 -7.37
C THR A 144 -18.51 4.64 -7.15
N SER A 145 -19.67 3.98 -7.13
CA SER A 145 -19.77 2.51 -7.03
C SER A 145 -19.12 1.77 -8.20
N VAL A 146 -18.74 2.47 -9.29
CA VAL A 146 -18.01 1.93 -10.44
C VAL A 146 -16.68 1.34 -10.01
N CYS A 147 -15.86 2.09 -9.27
CA CYS A 147 -14.55 1.63 -8.82
C CYS A 147 -14.66 0.47 -7.84
N ALA A 148 -15.67 0.47 -6.96
CA ALA A 148 -15.90 -0.63 -6.01
C ALA A 148 -16.14 -1.97 -6.70
N ARG A 149 -16.85 -1.99 -7.84
CA ARG A 149 -17.13 -3.20 -8.63
C ARG A 149 -15.93 -3.77 -9.39
N LEU A 150 -14.82 -3.05 -9.42
CA LEU A 150 -13.61 -3.42 -10.15
C LEU A 150 -12.46 -3.86 -9.21
N LYS A 151 -12.75 -4.02 -7.91
CA LYS A 151 -11.78 -4.39 -6.85
C LYS A 151 -12.00 -5.81 -6.33
N ASP A 152 -12.60 -6.67 -7.14
CA ASP A 152 -12.93 -8.06 -6.79
C ASP A 152 -12.01 -9.08 -7.51
N LEU A 153 -12.07 -10.33 -7.05
CA LEU A 153 -11.22 -11.41 -7.52
C LEU A 153 -11.27 -11.65 -9.05
N PRO A 154 -12.43 -11.66 -9.73
CA PRO A 154 -12.48 -11.79 -11.19
C PRO A 154 -11.69 -10.71 -11.92
N THR A 155 -11.72 -9.47 -11.40
CA THR A 155 -11.01 -8.35 -12.01
C THR A 155 -9.49 -8.52 -11.86
N TYR A 156 -9.03 -8.96 -10.69
CA TYR A 156 -7.61 -9.29 -10.48
C TYR A 156 -7.16 -10.47 -11.35
N ASN A 157 -7.97 -11.53 -11.47
CA ASN A 157 -7.65 -12.64 -12.37
C ASN A 157 -7.45 -12.17 -13.81
N ALA A 158 -8.36 -11.37 -14.34
CA ALA A 158 -8.25 -10.85 -15.70
C ALA A 158 -7.02 -9.92 -15.89
N LEU A 159 -6.69 -9.10 -14.87
CA LEU A 159 -5.49 -8.25 -14.90
C LEU A 159 -4.20 -9.07 -14.82
N VAL A 160 -4.15 -10.09 -13.96
CA VAL A 160 -3.00 -10.99 -13.86
C VAL A 160 -2.83 -11.79 -15.16
N ASP A 161 -3.92 -12.25 -15.78
CA ASP A 161 -3.89 -12.90 -17.10
C ASP A 161 -3.35 -11.95 -18.18
N CYS A 162 -3.80 -10.69 -18.17
CA CYS A 162 -3.28 -9.64 -19.05
C CYS A 162 -1.78 -9.44 -18.88
N LEU A 163 -1.30 -9.34 -17.63
CA LEU A 163 0.12 -9.22 -17.29
C LEU A 163 0.93 -10.47 -17.70
N CYS A 164 0.37 -11.67 -17.51
CA CYS A 164 1.00 -12.92 -17.95
C CYS A 164 1.14 -12.95 -19.48
N ASN A 165 0.15 -12.47 -20.23
CA ASN A 165 0.25 -12.39 -21.68
C ASN A 165 1.33 -11.39 -22.14
N PHE A 166 1.63 -10.35 -21.36
CA PHE A 166 2.75 -9.45 -21.66
C PHE A 166 4.11 -10.09 -21.42
N LEU A 167 4.23 -11.13 -20.57
CA LEU A 167 5.50 -11.84 -20.34
C LEU A 167 6.07 -12.42 -21.64
N GLU A 168 5.21 -12.91 -22.54
CA GLU A 168 5.63 -13.45 -23.85
C GLU A 168 6.13 -12.36 -24.81
N GLU A 169 5.81 -11.08 -24.56
CA GLU A 169 6.20 -9.93 -25.40
C GLU A 169 7.54 -9.30 -24.95
N HIS A 170 8.20 -9.82 -23.91
CA HIS A 170 9.52 -9.37 -23.44
C HIS A 170 10.67 -9.88 -24.34
N THR A 171 10.56 -9.72 -25.65
CA THR A 171 11.53 -10.24 -26.63
C THR A 171 12.47 -9.17 -27.19
N GLU A 172 11.95 -7.97 -27.44
CA GLU A 172 12.68 -6.87 -28.07
C GLU A 172 13.10 -5.84 -27.04
N GLU A 173 14.29 -5.26 -27.18
CA GLU A 173 14.75 -4.16 -26.33
C GLU A 173 13.96 -2.88 -26.67
N THR A 174 13.22 -2.37 -25.69
CA THR A 174 12.39 -1.16 -25.80
C THR A 174 12.97 0.01 -25.00
N CYS A 175 13.99 -0.24 -24.18
CA CYS A 175 14.53 0.72 -23.23
C CYS A 175 16.04 0.56 -23.05
N ASP A 176 16.76 1.68 -23.06
CA ASP A 176 18.22 1.71 -22.93
C ASP A 176 18.72 1.82 -21.48
N THR A 177 17.80 2.09 -20.53
CA THR A 177 18.15 2.32 -19.13
C THR A 177 18.79 1.06 -18.53
N VAL A 178 19.97 1.22 -17.92
CA VAL A 178 20.66 0.14 -17.23
C VAL A 178 20.20 0.14 -15.78
N SER A 179 19.41 -0.86 -15.40
CA SER A 179 18.87 -1.00 -14.06
C SER A 179 18.87 -2.46 -13.64
N PRO A 180 19.12 -2.79 -12.37
CA PRO A 180 19.01 -4.16 -11.88
C PRO A 180 17.55 -4.66 -11.80
N ILE A 181 16.57 -3.75 -11.81
CA ILE A 181 15.16 -4.06 -11.57
C ILE A 181 14.25 -3.85 -12.79
N LEU A 182 14.58 -2.90 -13.67
CA LEU A 182 13.78 -2.56 -14.85
C LEU A 182 14.27 -3.35 -16.08
N PRO A 183 13.46 -4.26 -16.66
CA PRO A 183 13.84 -4.97 -17.87
C PRO A 183 13.91 -4.03 -19.07
N LYS A 184 15.00 -4.13 -19.85
CA LYS A 184 15.12 -3.44 -21.14
C LYS A 184 14.07 -3.88 -22.17
N THR A 185 13.47 -5.04 -21.98
CA THR A 185 12.50 -5.64 -22.91
C THR A 185 11.03 -5.33 -22.58
N ARG A 186 10.77 -4.39 -21.65
CA ARG A 186 9.41 -4.10 -21.18
C ARG A 186 8.50 -3.61 -22.33
N PRO A 187 7.40 -4.29 -22.67
CA PRO A 187 6.52 -3.82 -23.73
C PRO A 187 5.76 -2.55 -23.33
N LEU A 188 5.56 -1.64 -24.28
CA LEU A 188 4.96 -0.32 -24.02
C LEU A 188 3.54 -0.40 -23.43
N GLY A 189 2.81 -1.48 -23.74
CA GLY A 189 1.47 -1.74 -23.22
C GLY A 189 1.46 -2.13 -21.73
N GLU A 190 2.53 -2.76 -21.23
CA GLU A 190 2.60 -3.28 -19.86
C GLU A 190 2.49 -2.16 -18.83
N ARG A 191 3.13 -1.01 -19.09
CA ARG A 191 3.11 0.15 -18.17
C ARG A 191 1.69 0.57 -17.79
N LYS A 192 0.73 0.47 -18.71
CA LYS A 192 -0.67 0.79 -18.42
C LYS A 192 -1.34 -0.26 -17.53
N ALA A 193 -0.99 -1.55 -17.69
CA ALA A 193 -1.44 -2.62 -16.81
C ALA A 193 -0.85 -2.47 -15.40
N LEU A 194 0.45 -2.14 -15.30
CA LEU A 194 1.13 -1.83 -14.03
C LEU A 194 0.46 -0.65 -13.30
N ASN A 195 0.16 0.45 -14.00
CA ASN A 195 -0.54 1.57 -13.39
C ASN A 195 -1.95 1.19 -12.93
N THR A 196 -2.67 0.42 -13.74
CA THR A 196 -4.03 -0.03 -13.41
C THR A 196 -4.03 -0.89 -12.15
N ILE A 197 -3.12 -1.87 -12.06
CA ILE A 197 -3.03 -2.74 -10.88
C ILE A 197 -2.54 -1.95 -9.65
N ASN A 198 -1.59 -1.03 -9.81
CA ASN A 198 -1.10 -0.20 -8.70
C ASN A 198 -2.20 0.68 -8.08
N ILE A 199 -3.17 1.13 -8.89
CA ILE A 199 -4.32 1.92 -8.39
C ILE A 199 -5.26 1.06 -7.53
N ILE A 200 -5.56 -0.17 -7.97
CA ILE A 200 -6.56 -1.01 -7.29
C ILE A 200 -5.98 -1.90 -6.19
N LEU A 201 -4.70 -2.28 -6.29
CA LEU A 201 -4.05 -3.24 -5.40
C LEU A 201 -4.15 -2.90 -3.91
N PRO A 202 -3.96 -1.63 -3.46
CA PRO A 202 -4.06 -1.29 -2.03
C PRO A 202 -5.44 -1.56 -1.43
N GLU A 203 -6.47 -1.68 -2.26
CA GLU A 203 -7.86 -1.77 -1.82
C GLU A 203 -8.29 -3.21 -1.50
N ASN A 204 -7.64 -4.19 -2.12
CA ASN A 204 -7.94 -5.62 -1.89
C ASN A 204 -6.74 -6.51 -2.24
N ILE A 205 -5.73 -6.45 -1.37
CA ILE A 205 -4.51 -7.25 -1.48
C ILE A 205 -4.81 -8.76 -1.45
N PRO A 206 -5.67 -9.30 -0.56
CA PRO A 206 -5.95 -10.73 -0.52
C PRO A 206 -6.46 -11.30 -1.86
N ALA A 207 -7.39 -10.59 -2.52
CA ALA A 207 -7.89 -11.02 -3.83
C ALA A 207 -6.81 -10.98 -4.92
N ALA A 208 -5.90 -10.00 -4.88
CA ALA A 208 -4.76 -9.95 -5.81
C ALA A 208 -3.78 -11.10 -5.60
N LEU A 209 -3.54 -11.47 -4.34
CA LEU A 209 -2.71 -12.61 -3.96
C LEU A 209 -3.34 -13.94 -4.39
N GLU A 210 -4.66 -14.10 -4.22
CA GLU A 210 -5.42 -15.27 -4.68
C GLU A 210 -5.42 -15.39 -6.21
N ALA A 211 -5.56 -14.26 -6.94
CA ALA A 211 -5.44 -14.22 -8.39
C ALA A 211 -4.04 -14.60 -8.91
N GLY A 212 -3.05 -14.67 -8.02
CA GLY A 212 -1.70 -15.11 -8.30
C GLY A 212 -0.79 -14.01 -8.84
N ILE A 213 -0.97 -12.76 -8.39
CA ILE A 213 -0.07 -11.64 -8.77
C ILE A 213 1.41 -12.00 -8.54
N ILE A 214 1.72 -12.68 -7.43
CA ILE A 214 3.08 -13.16 -7.14
C ILE A 214 3.34 -14.50 -7.84
N SER A 215 2.49 -15.49 -7.57
CA SER A 215 2.74 -16.89 -7.94
C SER A 215 2.74 -17.14 -9.45
N ARG A 216 1.90 -16.43 -10.21
CA ARG A 216 1.72 -16.62 -11.66
C ARG A 216 2.52 -15.61 -12.48
N TRP A 217 2.58 -14.34 -12.03
CA TRP A 217 3.19 -13.25 -12.77
C TRP A 217 4.58 -12.86 -12.26
N LEU A 218 4.73 -12.30 -11.05
CA LEU A 218 6.05 -11.82 -10.56
C LEU A 218 7.11 -12.92 -10.47
N SER A 219 6.71 -14.16 -10.18
CA SER A 219 7.60 -15.33 -10.17
C SER A 219 8.22 -15.67 -11.54
N LYS A 220 7.65 -15.13 -12.63
CA LYS A 220 8.13 -15.32 -14.01
C LYS A 220 8.64 -14.05 -14.64
N TYR A 221 8.56 -12.93 -13.93
CA TYR A 221 8.97 -11.63 -14.46
C TYR A 221 10.48 -11.60 -14.74
N PRO A 222 10.93 -11.06 -15.89
CA PRO A 222 12.33 -11.09 -16.31
C PRO A 222 13.16 -9.99 -15.63
N PHE A 223 13.36 -10.09 -14.31
CA PHE A 223 14.20 -9.14 -13.57
C PHE A 223 15.65 -9.21 -14.06
N PRO A 224 16.29 -8.08 -14.45
CA PRO A 224 17.67 -8.07 -14.89
C PRO A 224 18.65 -8.69 -13.89
N CYS A 225 18.46 -8.43 -12.58
CA CYS A 225 19.29 -9.01 -11.52
C CYS A 225 19.26 -10.55 -11.51
N ALA A 226 18.10 -11.15 -11.81
CA ALA A 226 17.92 -12.59 -11.84
C ALA A 226 18.41 -13.25 -13.14
N MET A 227 18.56 -12.47 -14.21
CA MET A 227 19.14 -12.94 -15.48
C MET A 227 20.66 -13.04 -15.40
N SER A 228 21.32 -12.12 -14.69
CA SER A 228 22.76 -12.19 -14.45
C SER A 228 23.12 -13.27 -13.43
N GLU A 229 22.34 -13.38 -12.35
CA GLU A 229 22.65 -14.29 -11.25
C GLU A 229 21.37 -14.73 -10.53
N THR A 230 21.10 -16.03 -10.51
CA THR A 230 19.82 -16.54 -9.97
C THR A 230 19.68 -16.34 -8.45
N SER A 231 20.80 -16.26 -7.71
CA SER A 231 20.84 -15.97 -6.26
C SER A 231 20.26 -14.58 -5.94
N ARG A 232 20.62 -13.56 -6.74
CA ARG A 232 20.19 -12.16 -6.59
C ARG A 232 18.70 -11.93 -6.81
N ARG A 233 17.96 -12.96 -7.22
CA ARG A 233 16.50 -12.93 -7.30
C ARG A 233 15.86 -12.73 -5.92
N GLN A 234 16.51 -13.20 -4.86
CA GLN A 234 16.02 -13.05 -3.48
C GLN A 234 16.10 -11.60 -3.00
N ASP A 235 16.96 -10.79 -3.62
CA ASP A 235 17.17 -9.39 -3.26
C ASP A 235 16.21 -8.45 -4.00
N VAL A 236 15.31 -8.95 -4.85
CA VAL A 236 14.45 -8.10 -5.70
C VAL A 236 13.69 -7.08 -4.87
N VAL A 237 13.12 -7.45 -3.71
CA VAL A 237 12.43 -6.51 -2.81
C VAL A 237 13.36 -5.41 -2.29
N ILE A 238 14.59 -5.76 -1.89
CA ILE A 238 15.58 -4.80 -1.38
C ILE A 238 16.01 -3.87 -2.52
N LEU A 239 16.31 -4.44 -3.69
CA LEU A 239 16.68 -3.70 -4.89
C LEU A 239 15.57 -2.73 -5.34
N MET A 240 14.29 -3.11 -5.22
CA MET A 240 13.16 -2.21 -5.50
C MET A 240 13.09 -1.02 -4.53
N LYS A 241 13.53 -1.19 -3.27
CA LYS A 241 13.63 -0.09 -2.32
C LYS A 241 14.83 0.81 -2.63
N THR A 242 15.99 0.22 -2.92
CA THR A 242 17.23 0.97 -3.21
C THR A 242 17.15 1.73 -4.54
N TRP A 243 16.61 1.10 -5.59
CA TRP A 243 16.56 1.62 -6.96
C TRP A 243 15.15 2.12 -7.35
N TRP A 244 14.36 2.59 -6.38
CA TRP A 244 12.95 2.92 -6.57
C TRP A 244 12.67 3.93 -7.71
N TYR A 245 13.64 4.80 -8.03
CA TYR A 245 13.52 5.83 -9.06
C TYR A 245 13.51 5.26 -10.48
N ASP A 246 14.15 4.10 -10.70
CA ASP A 246 14.22 3.45 -12.01
C ASP A 246 12.86 2.89 -12.43
N ASP A 247 12.06 2.44 -11.47
CA ASP A 247 10.72 1.90 -11.71
C ASP A 247 9.78 2.17 -10.54
N THR A 248 9.26 3.39 -10.48
CA THR A 248 8.40 3.86 -9.39
C THR A 248 7.11 3.05 -9.25
N VAL A 249 6.56 2.57 -10.37
CA VAL A 249 5.29 1.83 -10.38
C VAL A 249 5.50 0.41 -9.86
N MET A 250 6.51 -0.30 -10.36
CA MET A 250 6.82 -1.65 -9.88
C MET A 250 7.27 -1.61 -8.41
N SER A 251 8.07 -0.62 -8.03
CA SER A 251 8.52 -0.43 -6.65
C SER A 251 7.34 -0.18 -5.70
N SER A 252 6.34 0.62 -6.13
CA SER A 252 5.08 0.82 -5.38
C SER A 252 4.28 -0.47 -5.21
N ILE A 253 4.18 -1.29 -6.26
CA ILE A 253 3.52 -2.60 -6.21
C ILE A 253 4.24 -3.50 -5.20
N PHE A 254 5.57 -3.60 -5.28
CA PHE A 254 6.37 -4.39 -4.36
C PHE A 254 6.24 -3.89 -2.91
N GLY A 255 6.30 -2.57 -2.68
CA GLY A 255 6.11 -1.98 -1.36
C GLY A 255 4.74 -2.30 -0.76
N THR A 256 3.68 -2.29 -1.58
CA THR A 256 2.33 -2.68 -1.17
C THR A 256 2.25 -4.16 -0.80
N LEU A 257 2.85 -5.03 -1.61
CA LEU A 257 2.85 -6.49 -1.37
C LEU A 257 3.72 -6.89 -0.18
N SER A 258 4.90 -6.28 -0.01
CA SER A 258 5.82 -6.59 1.10
C SER A 258 5.31 -6.10 2.45
N SER A 259 4.50 -5.04 2.46
CA SER A 259 3.89 -4.52 3.68
C SER A 259 2.75 -5.42 4.19
N HIS A 260 2.15 -6.24 3.32
CA HIS A 260 1.10 -7.19 3.71
C HIS A 260 1.71 -8.53 4.14
N PRO A 261 1.32 -9.12 5.30
CA PRO A 261 1.95 -10.32 5.83
C PRO A 261 1.89 -11.52 4.88
N ASP A 262 0.73 -11.75 4.25
CA ASP A 262 0.57 -12.83 3.26
C ASP A 262 1.35 -12.56 1.96
N GLY A 263 1.48 -11.28 1.58
CA GLY A 263 2.25 -10.88 0.41
C GLY A 263 3.73 -11.12 0.63
N ALA A 264 4.27 -10.67 1.77
CA ALA A 264 5.62 -10.97 2.22
C ALA A 264 5.89 -12.48 2.28
N LYS A 265 4.95 -13.27 2.82
CA LYS A 265 5.07 -14.74 2.85
C LYS A 265 5.14 -15.35 1.45
N GLN A 266 4.30 -14.91 0.52
CA GLN A 266 4.33 -15.38 -0.86
C GLN A 266 5.60 -14.94 -1.60
N LEU A 267 6.07 -13.70 -1.39
CA LEU A 267 7.32 -13.20 -1.97
C LEU A 267 8.51 -14.06 -1.54
N ARG A 268 8.62 -14.41 -0.25
CA ARG A 268 9.65 -15.35 0.25
C ARG A 268 9.48 -16.75 -0.36
N LYS A 269 8.25 -17.27 -0.40
CA LYS A 269 7.95 -18.59 -0.97
C LYS A 269 8.38 -18.70 -2.44
N HIS A 270 8.23 -17.62 -3.20
CA HIS A 270 8.60 -17.54 -4.62
C HIS A 270 10.03 -17.01 -4.85
N GLY A 271 10.85 -16.88 -3.80
CA GLY A 271 12.26 -16.50 -3.89
C GLY A 271 12.50 -15.07 -4.39
N LEU A 272 11.54 -14.16 -4.20
CA LEU A 272 11.65 -12.74 -4.55
C LEU A 272 12.05 -11.86 -3.36
N MET A 273 12.09 -12.44 -2.16
CA MET A 273 12.48 -11.78 -0.93
C MET A 273 13.30 -12.74 -0.08
N GLY A 274 14.43 -12.26 0.45
CA GLY A 274 15.29 -12.99 1.37
C GLY A 274 14.57 -13.41 2.65
N SER A 275 15.21 -14.31 3.40
CA SER A 275 14.70 -14.69 4.72
C SER A 275 14.95 -13.56 5.71
N VAL A 276 14.05 -13.36 6.68
CA VAL A 276 14.17 -12.30 7.73
C VAL A 276 15.49 -12.42 8.52
N MET A 277 16.16 -13.57 8.46
CA MET A 277 17.42 -13.80 9.18
C MET A 277 18.63 -13.10 8.56
N GLU A 278 18.52 -12.55 7.35
CA GLU A 278 19.57 -11.78 6.66
C GLU A 278 19.39 -10.26 6.73
N GLU A 279 18.26 -9.76 7.24
CA GLU A 279 17.98 -8.31 7.29
C GLU A 279 18.62 -7.59 8.50
N ASN A 280 19.30 -8.32 9.39
CA ASN A 280 19.89 -7.77 10.62
C ASN A 280 21.37 -7.34 10.51
N ASP A 281 22.00 -7.48 9.34
CA ASP A 281 23.44 -7.21 9.19
C ASP A 281 23.76 -5.87 8.48
N HIS A 282 22.75 -5.07 8.08
CA HIS A 282 22.94 -3.88 7.23
C HIS A 282 22.26 -2.58 7.69
N ASP A 283 21.96 -2.45 8.98
CA ASP A 283 21.64 -1.15 9.58
C ASP A 283 22.74 -0.77 10.58
N ASP A 284 23.84 -0.17 10.10
CA ASP A 284 24.77 0.63 10.93
C ASP A 284 25.63 1.53 10.00
N GLU A 285 24.97 2.36 9.19
CA GLU A 285 25.56 3.63 8.74
C GLU A 285 24.87 4.78 9.47
N ASP A 286 25.09 4.89 10.78
CA ASP A 286 24.91 6.14 11.51
C ASP A 286 26.10 6.36 12.47
N TYR A 287 26.91 7.35 12.10
CA TYR A 287 27.94 7.94 12.94
C TYR A 287 27.31 8.54 14.22
N ALA A 288 27.70 8.05 15.39
CA ALA A 288 28.07 8.80 16.60
C ALA A 288 27.57 8.17 17.93
N GLY A 289 28.52 7.63 18.70
CA GLY A 289 28.70 7.82 20.15
C GLY A 289 27.54 7.54 21.14
N SER A 290 27.86 6.74 22.17
CA SER A 290 27.08 6.50 23.42
C SER A 290 25.85 5.60 23.25
N ASP A 291 25.55 4.63 24.11
CA ASP A 291 25.86 4.49 25.53
C ASP A 291 25.87 3.03 26.00
N VAL A 292 26.52 2.85 27.14
CA VAL A 292 26.67 1.64 27.95
C VAL A 292 25.31 1.12 28.42
N TRP A 293 25.00 -0.16 28.14
CA TRP A 293 23.86 -0.85 28.74
C TRP A 293 24.24 -1.32 30.15
N MET A 294 23.59 -0.77 31.17
CA MET A 294 23.68 -1.30 32.54
C MET A 294 22.94 -2.65 32.59
N VAL A 295 23.68 -3.73 32.81
CA VAL A 295 23.13 -5.05 33.15
C VAL A 295 23.66 -5.41 34.53
N ASP A 296 23.02 -4.86 35.57
CA ASP A 296 22.72 -5.58 36.82
C ASP A 296 21.78 -4.72 37.68
N GLY A 297 20.55 -5.19 37.89
CA GLY A 297 19.52 -4.47 38.63
C GLY A 297 18.27 -5.32 38.83
N GLU A 298 18.42 -6.64 38.89
CA GLU A 298 17.33 -7.59 39.07
C GLU A 298 17.26 -8.11 40.50
N ASP A 299 16.75 -7.30 41.42
CA ASP A 299 16.32 -7.83 42.72
C ASP A 299 15.20 -6.98 43.35
N THR A 300 14.16 -6.60 42.59
CA THR A 300 12.87 -6.20 43.18
C THR A 300 11.68 -6.36 42.23
N ALA A 301 11.01 -7.52 42.32
CA ALA A 301 9.59 -7.79 42.03
C ALA A 301 9.03 -7.64 40.59
N GLY A 302 8.56 -8.77 40.03
CA GLY A 302 7.24 -8.83 39.36
C GLY A 302 7.20 -8.95 37.82
N MET A 303 7.33 -10.19 37.33
CA MET A 303 6.47 -10.83 36.31
C MET A 303 6.12 -10.07 35.01
N SER A 304 6.70 -10.47 33.87
CA SER A 304 5.97 -10.57 32.59
C SER A 304 6.60 -11.62 31.67
N GLN A 305 5.72 -12.29 30.94
CA GLN A 305 5.89 -13.59 30.29
C GLN A 305 6.39 -13.49 28.83
N TYR A 306 6.74 -14.66 28.29
CA TYR A 306 7.10 -15.02 26.90
C TYR A 306 8.61 -14.95 26.56
N SER A 307 9.43 -15.98 26.82
CA SER A 307 9.49 -17.35 26.27
C SER A 307 10.28 -17.48 24.97
N GLY A 308 11.43 -18.18 25.06
CA GLY A 308 11.85 -19.12 24.01
C GLY A 308 13.20 -18.90 23.34
N ARG A 309 14.33 -18.91 24.07
CA ARG A 309 15.64 -19.22 23.47
C ARG A 309 16.20 -20.50 24.08
N ARG A 310 16.50 -21.47 23.21
CA ARG A 310 16.90 -22.84 23.54
C ARG A 310 18.07 -22.87 24.53
N LEU A 311 17.85 -23.56 25.65
CA LEU A 311 18.86 -23.97 26.61
C LEU A 311 19.79 -25.00 25.94
N GLN A 312 21.04 -24.64 25.67
CA GLN A 312 22.09 -25.62 25.41
C GLN A 312 22.69 -25.97 26.77
N GLU A 313 22.31 -27.14 27.26
CA GLU A 313 22.63 -27.66 28.59
C GLU A 313 24.16 -27.79 28.76
N ARG A 314 24.75 -26.96 29.61
CA ARG A 314 26.18 -26.96 29.92
C ARG A 314 26.37 -27.69 31.25
N SER A 315 27.32 -28.63 31.29
CA SER A 315 27.58 -29.49 32.46
C SER A 315 27.93 -28.67 33.71
N PRO A 316 27.39 -29.04 34.90
CA PRO A 316 27.66 -28.37 36.18
C PRO A 316 29.14 -28.39 36.59
N GLU A 317 29.93 -29.34 36.08
CA GLU A 317 31.37 -29.43 36.34
C GLU A 317 32.16 -28.28 35.66
N GLU A 318 31.71 -27.84 34.48
CA GLU A 318 32.36 -26.75 33.74
C GLU A 318 32.09 -25.38 34.37
N GLN A 319 30.93 -25.21 35.02
CA GLN A 319 30.59 -24.02 35.82
C GLN A 319 31.34 -23.98 37.15
N ALA A 320 31.60 -25.14 37.79
CA ALA A 320 32.40 -25.22 39.01
C ALA A 320 33.89 -24.91 38.78
N LEU A 321 34.45 -25.36 37.66
CA LEU A 321 35.85 -25.07 37.27
C LEU A 321 36.12 -23.57 37.05
N ARG A 322 35.12 -22.81 36.59
CA ARG A 322 35.23 -21.36 36.43
C ARG A 322 35.12 -20.60 37.73
N ARG A 323 34.30 -21.06 38.69
CA ARG A 323 34.26 -20.51 40.05
C ARG A 323 35.62 -20.66 40.74
N ARG A 324 36.31 -21.78 40.53
CA ARG A 324 37.63 -22.05 41.16
C ARG A 324 38.80 -21.19 40.65
N ARG A 325 38.69 -20.50 39.50
CA ARG A 325 39.80 -19.79 38.85
C ARG A 325 39.75 -18.27 38.94
N ARG A 326 38.80 -17.67 39.66
CA ARG A 326 38.62 -16.20 39.68
C ARG A 326 38.32 -15.62 41.07
N GLU A 327 39.14 -15.94 42.05
CA GLU A 327 39.08 -15.25 43.34
C GLU A 327 40.48 -14.82 43.75
N ALA A 328 40.84 -13.58 43.39
CA ALA A 328 41.91 -12.86 44.06
C ALA A 328 41.27 -12.14 45.25
N MET A 329 41.77 -12.39 46.45
CA MET A 329 41.25 -11.75 47.66
C MET A 329 42.05 -10.47 47.90
N VAL A 330 41.35 -9.33 48.02
CA VAL A 330 41.96 -8.02 48.26
C VAL A 330 41.62 -7.58 49.67
N LEU A 331 42.63 -7.46 50.55
CA LEU A 331 42.47 -6.94 51.91
C LEU A 331 43.07 -5.54 52.00
N SER A 332 42.23 -4.54 52.27
CA SER A 332 42.67 -3.17 52.52
C SER A 332 42.44 -2.80 53.99
N ASP A 333 43.51 -2.47 54.71
CA ASP A 333 43.44 -1.96 56.08
C ASP A 333 43.19 -0.43 56.04
N GLY A 334 41.98 -0.05 55.65
CA GLY A 334 41.25 1.18 55.99
C GLY A 334 41.87 2.58 55.82
N GLY A 335 43.06 2.78 55.23
CA GLY A 335 43.74 4.09 55.28
C GLY A 335 44.45 4.58 54.02
N ARG A 336 44.46 3.83 52.91
CA ARG A 336 45.15 4.24 51.65
C ARG A 336 44.41 3.74 50.39
N PRO A 337 44.61 4.37 49.22
CA PRO A 337 44.09 3.88 47.94
C PRO A 337 44.69 2.51 47.60
N LEU A 338 43.87 1.64 46.99
CA LEU A 338 44.22 0.26 46.67
C LEU A 338 45.46 0.20 45.76
N GLY A 339 46.50 -0.50 46.21
CA GLY A 339 47.72 -0.77 45.45
C GLY A 339 47.78 -2.22 44.97
N ASN A 340 48.65 -2.51 44.01
CA ASN A 340 48.87 -3.88 43.51
C ASN A 340 49.32 -4.86 44.63
N ASP A 341 49.89 -4.34 45.70
CA ASP A 341 50.37 -5.13 46.85
C ASP A 341 49.22 -5.64 47.74
N ASP A 342 48.01 -5.11 47.59
CA ASP A 342 46.84 -5.51 48.37
C ASP A 342 46.14 -6.75 47.75
N ILE A 343 46.66 -7.31 46.64
CA ILE A 343 46.07 -8.41 45.86
C ILE A 343 46.79 -9.74 46.16
N ILE A 344 46.13 -10.66 46.86
CA ILE A 344 46.67 -11.99 47.15
C ILE A 344 46.21 -12.98 46.06
N GLN A 345 47.16 -13.50 45.29
CA GLN A 345 46.93 -14.59 44.32
C GLN A 345 47.37 -15.92 44.94
N LEU A 346 46.48 -16.92 44.98
CA LEU A 346 46.86 -18.27 45.39
C LEU A 346 47.70 -18.94 44.29
N PRO A 347 48.80 -19.64 44.64
CA PRO A 347 49.62 -20.32 43.66
C PRO A 347 48.84 -21.49 43.05
N VAL A 348 48.74 -21.49 41.73
CA VAL A 348 48.17 -22.61 40.97
C VAL A 348 49.16 -23.77 41.07
N GLN A 349 48.81 -24.81 41.84
CA GLN A 349 49.51 -26.09 41.77
C GLN A 349 49.28 -26.71 40.39
N SER A 350 50.36 -26.86 39.63
CA SER A 350 50.42 -27.66 38.42
C SER A 350 50.73 -29.11 38.80
N ASP A 351 49.77 -30.00 38.57
CA ASP A 351 49.99 -31.40 38.23
C ASP A 351 48.99 -31.79 37.13
#